data_AF-W7BBM5-F1
#
_entry.id   AF-W7BBM5-F1
#
_cell.length_a   1.000
_cell.length_b   1.000
_cell.length_c   1.000
_cell.angle_alpha   90.00
_cell.angle_beta   90.00
_cell.angle_gamma   90.00
#
_symmetry.space_group_name_H-M   'P 1'
#
loop_
_entity.id
_entity.type
_entity.pdbx_description
1 polymer ?
#
loop_
_entity_poly.entity_id
_entity_poly.type
_entity_poly.pdbx_seq_one_letter_code
_entity_poly.pdbx_strand_id
1 'polypeptide(L)'
;MTVLANQADIDMMWQEAEARYKNTEDNLNSKIPYSIFHTDDWENTTVSAKKLSTYVNNWNEKNQNEKTGTYTGFESLALQWQNMQQANGLLLLLTVLCGAVFYTFSAGFIYLRLHSDLKRDEQQYKMLFKIGLTKPELHKIVARQLRVMFFLPLFVAVIHSLVAFLALQNLLDFNIWQNVGIVIGIFIIVQAVYYFFVKHQYLKQLRRIMK
;
A
#
# COMPACT_ATOMS: atom_id res chain seq x y z
N MET A 1 11.83 -3.83 21.76
CA MET A 1 10.93 -3.83 20.60
C MET A 1 11.73 -4.32 19.40
N THR A 2 11.74 -5.62 19.21
CA THR A 2 12.33 -6.30 18.05
C THR A 2 11.36 -7.42 17.71
N VAL A 3 10.78 -7.37 16.52
CA VAL A 3 9.88 -8.43 16.04
C VAL A 3 10.76 -9.63 15.73
N LEU A 4 10.59 -10.73 16.46
CA LEU A 4 11.41 -11.94 16.36
C LEU A 4 10.99 -12.75 15.13
N ALA A 5 11.82 -12.78 14.08
CA ALA A 5 11.45 -13.42 12.82
C ALA A 5 12.16 -14.75 12.55
N ASN A 6 13.27 -15.07 13.23
CA ASN A 6 13.97 -16.34 13.04
C ASN A 6 14.85 -16.74 14.24
N GLN A 7 15.34 -17.99 14.24
CA GLN A 7 16.23 -18.55 15.27
C GLN A 7 17.53 -17.74 15.45
N ALA A 8 18.06 -17.14 14.38
CA ALA A 8 19.27 -16.34 14.46
C ALA A 8 19.05 -15.02 15.22
N ASP A 9 17.86 -14.40 15.11
CA ASP A 9 17.50 -13.22 15.89
C ASP A 9 17.38 -13.55 17.38
N ILE A 10 16.85 -14.74 17.69
CA ILE A 10 16.77 -15.26 19.06
C ILE A 10 18.17 -15.53 19.61
N ASP A 11 19.04 -16.17 18.84
CA ASP A 11 20.42 -16.47 19.24
C ASP A 11 21.25 -15.18 19.43
N MET A 12 21.06 -14.19 18.56
CA MET A 12 21.70 -12.87 18.68
C MET A 12 21.22 -12.13 19.92
N MET A 13 19.91 -12.11 20.19
CA MET A 13 19.38 -11.49 21.41
C MET A 13 19.82 -12.24 22.67
N TRP A 14 19.92 -13.57 22.61
CA TRP A 14 20.45 -14.37 23.71
C TRP A 14 21.92 -14.02 23.99
N GLN A 15 22.76 -13.93 22.95
CA GLN A 15 24.15 -13.50 23.10
C GLN A 15 24.29 -12.06 23.59
N GLU A 16 23.46 -11.14 23.11
CA GLU A 16 23.48 -9.75 23.53
C GLU A 16 23.00 -9.59 24.99
N ALA A 17 21.97 -10.33 25.38
CA ALA A 17 21.48 -10.38 26.76
C ALA A 17 22.51 -11.03 27.70
N GLU A 18 23.21 -12.07 27.24
CA GLU A 18 24.28 -12.72 27.99
C GLU A 18 25.52 -11.82 28.11
N ALA A 19 25.86 -11.05 27.07
CA ALA A 19 26.94 -10.07 27.09
C ALA A 19 26.65 -8.90 28.03
N ARG A 20 25.41 -8.37 28.02
CA ARG A 20 24.96 -7.35 28.98
C ARG A 20 24.91 -7.87 30.41
N TYR A 21 24.58 -9.15 30.61
CA TYR A 21 24.61 -9.79 31.92
C TYR A 21 26.03 -9.90 32.47
N LYS A 22 27.02 -10.24 31.62
CA LYS A 22 28.43 -10.41 32.02
C LYS A 22 29.18 -9.10 32.29
N ASN A 23 28.72 -7.97 31.75
CA ASN A 23 29.40 -6.68 31.88
C ASN A 23 28.73 -5.81 32.97
N THR A 24 28.87 -6.22 34.23
CA THR A 24 28.14 -5.71 35.39
C THR A 24 28.89 -4.59 36.14
N GLU A 25 29.39 -3.57 35.44
CA GLU A 25 29.98 -2.39 36.11
C GLU A 25 29.05 -1.17 36.19
N ASP A 26 27.88 -1.19 35.53
CA ASP A 26 26.88 -0.12 35.68
C ASP A 26 25.50 -0.68 36.06
N ASN A 27 25.03 -0.28 37.25
CA ASN A 27 23.78 -0.63 37.94
C ASN A 27 23.69 -1.98 38.70
N LEU A 28 24.05 -1.91 39.98
CA LEU A 28 23.54 -2.82 41.01
C LEU A 28 22.00 -2.68 41.17
N ASN A 29 21.30 -3.82 41.07
CA ASN A 29 20.00 -4.13 41.71
C ASN A 29 18.68 -4.03 40.92
N SER A 30 18.65 -4.30 39.62
CA SER A 30 17.45 -4.94 39.04
C SER A 30 17.82 -6.00 38.01
N LYS A 31 18.05 -7.23 38.49
CA LYS A 31 18.02 -8.41 37.61
C LYS A 31 16.59 -8.55 37.13
N ILE A 32 16.30 -8.25 35.86
CA ILE A 32 15.01 -8.56 35.24
C ILE A 32 15.13 -9.99 34.70
N PRO A 33 14.60 -11.02 35.37
CA PRO A 33 14.61 -12.37 34.82
C PRO A 33 13.71 -12.42 33.59
N TYR A 34 14.27 -12.72 32.43
CA TYR A 34 13.52 -13.01 31.22
C TYR A 34 13.48 -14.52 31.02
N SER A 35 12.36 -15.05 30.53
CA SER A 35 12.20 -16.46 30.18
C SER A 35 11.64 -16.53 28.78
N ILE A 36 12.38 -17.19 27.89
CA ILE A 36 12.04 -17.35 26.48
C ILE A 36 11.55 -18.78 26.28
N PHE A 37 10.36 -18.92 25.70
CA PHE A 37 9.78 -20.21 25.35
C PHE A 37 9.74 -20.32 23.82
N HIS A 38 10.47 -21.30 23.28
CA HIS A 38 10.42 -21.62 21.86
C HIS A 38 9.37 -22.69 21.60
N THR A 39 8.54 -22.49 20.57
CA THR A 39 7.53 -23.45 20.12
C THR A 39 7.55 -23.48 18.61
N ASP A 40 7.73 -24.66 18.01
CA ASP A 40 7.81 -24.79 16.55
C ASP A 40 6.51 -24.31 15.85
N ASP A 41 5.34 -24.66 16.42
CA ASP A 41 4.02 -24.23 15.93
C ASP A 41 3.50 -22.96 16.63
N TRP A 42 4.33 -21.91 16.73
CA TRP A 42 4.00 -20.70 17.48
C TRP A 42 2.70 -20.02 17.00
N GLU A 43 2.36 -20.08 15.71
CA GLU A 43 1.15 -19.47 15.13
C GLU A 43 -0.14 -19.99 15.79
N ASN A 44 -0.16 -21.28 16.13
CA ASN A 44 -1.30 -21.94 16.77
C ASN A 44 -1.43 -21.62 18.27
N THR A 45 -0.42 -20.98 18.87
CA THR A 45 -0.43 -20.65 20.30
C THR A 45 -1.22 -19.40 20.64
N THR A 46 -1.82 -18.73 19.64
CA THR A 46 -2.58 -17.48 19.78
C THR A 46 -3.59 -17.50 20.95
N VAL A 47 -4.35 -18.59 21.11
CA VAL A 47 -5.34 -18.73 22.20
C VAL A 47 -4.68 -18.78 23.57
N SER A 48 -3.61 -19.56 23.70
CA SER A 48 -2.84 -19.71 24.95
C SER A 48 -2.10 -18.42 25.28
N ALA A 49 -1.48 -17.79 24.30
CA ALA A 49 -0.79 -16.51 24.43
C ALA A 49 -1.75 -15.40 24.88
N LYS A 50 -2.98 -15.36 24.34
CA LYS A 50 -4.00 -14.40 24.77
C LYS A 50 -4.40 -14.60 26.23
N LYS A 51 -4.62 -15.85 26.67
CA LYS A 51 -4.91 -16.18 28.08
C LYS A 51 -3.78 -15.73 29.00
N LEU A 52 -2.53 -15.99 28.60
CA LEU A 52 -1.35 -15.65 29.41
C LEU A 52 -1.16 -14.13 29.48
N SER A 53 -1.33 -13.41 28.37
CA SER A 53 -1.34 -11.95 28.33
C SER A 53 -2.38 -11.36 29.28
N THR A 54 -3.62 -11.88 29.27
CA THR A 54 -4.66 -11.43 30.20
C THR A 54 -4.31 -11.71 31.66
N TYR A 55 -3.76 -12.89 31.96
CA TYR A 55 -3.32 -13.23 33.32
C TYR A 55 -2.23 -12.27 33.82
N VAL A 56 -1.22 -12.00 32.99
CA VAL A 56 -0.12 -11.08 33.33
C VAL A 56 -0.63 -9.66 33.53
N ASN A 57 -1.53 -9.17 32.68
CA ASN A 57 -2.14 -7.84 32.84
C ASN A 57 -2.94 -7.74 34.15
N ASN A 58 -3.80 -8.72 34.44
CA ASN A 58 -4.57 -8.75 35.68
C ASN A 58 -3.67 -8.83 36.92
N TRP A 59 -2.57 -9.58 36.84
CA TRP A 59 -1.57 -9.65 37.90
C TRP A 59 -0.89 -8.28 38.09
N ASN A 60 -0.51 -7.61 37.01
CA ASN A 60 0.09 -6.27 37.08
C ASN A 60 -0.87 -5.25 37.70
N GLU A 61 -2.15 -5.24 37.30
CA GLU A 61 -3.17 -4.36 37.87
C GLU A 61 -3.37 -4.59 39.37
N LYS A 62 -3.39 -5.86 39.80
CA LYS A 62 -3.59 -6.23 41.21
C LYS A 62 -2.39 -5.88 42.11
N ASN A 63 -1.17 -5.97 41.58
CA ASN A 63 0.07 -5.75 42.32
C ASN A 63 0.66 -4.34 42.11
N GLN A 64 -0.04 -3.45 41.41
CA GLN A 64 0.41 -2.09 41.10
C GLN A 64 0.60 -1.21 42.35
N ASN A 65 0.08 -1.63 43.51
CA ASN A 65 0.20 -0.94 44.78
C ASN A 65 1.00 -1.78 45.79
N GLU A 66 2.33 -1.64 45.83
CA GLU A 66 3.14 -1.79 47.06
C GLU A 66 4.64 -1.55 46.77
N LYS A 67 5.05 -0.27 46.80
CA LYS A 67 6.41 0.24 47.10
C LYS A 67 7.63 -0.31 46.32
N THR A 68 7.45 -1.21 45.37
CA THR A 68 8.55 -1.91 44.65
C THR A 68 8.46 -1.83 43.13
N GLY A 69 7.39 -1.26 42.55
CA GLY A 69 7.32 -0.97 41.12
C GLY A 69 7.52 -2.20 40.21
N THR A 70 7.18 -3.39 40.70
CA THR A 70 7.40 -4.63 39.94
C THR A 70 6.36 -4.77 38.83
N TYR A 71 6.83 -4.80 37.59
CA TYR A 71 6.02 -4.94 36.38
C TYR A 71 6.49 -6.17 35.61
N THR A 72 5.57 -7.05 35.25
CA THR A 72 5.87 -8.22 34.41
C THR A 72 5.39 -7.98 32.99
N GLY A 73 6.30 -8.01 32.02
CA GLY A 73 5.97 -7.95 30.60
C GLY A 73 5.68 -9.35 30.03
N PHE A 74 4.73 -9.43 29.12
CA PHE A 74 4.52 -10.62 28.29
C PHE A 74 4.43 -10.21 26.83
N GLU A 75 5.31 -10.77 26.01
CA GLU A 75 5.31 -10.61 24.56
C GLU A 75 5.14 -11.97 23.90
N SER A 76 4.41 -12.01 22.79
CA SER A 76 4.18 -13.23 22.03
C SER A 76 4.16 -12.92 20.55
N LEU A 77 4.97 -13.66 19.79
CA LEU A 77 5.02 -13.57 18.34
C LEU A 77 3.66 -13.87 17.70
N ALA A 78 2.93 -14.85 18.24
CA ALA A 78 1.57 -15.23 17.82
C ALA A 78 0.61 -14.05 17.87
N LEU A 79 0.59 -13.33 19.01
CA LEU A 79 -0.27 -12.16 19.19
C LEU A 79 0.16 -10.99 18.30
N GLN A 80 1.47 -10.76 18.17
CA GLN A 80 1.99 -9.70 17.32
C GLN A 80 1.64 -9.93 15.85
N TRP A 81 1.84 -11.15 15.36
CA TRP A 81 1.46 -11.56 14.01
C TRP A 81 -0.04 -11.43 13.79
N GLN A 82 -0.86 -11.90 14.72
CA GLN A 82 -2.31 -11.77 14.62
C GLN A 82 -2.74 -10.29 14.53
N ASN A 83 -2.15 -9.41 15.34
CA ASN A 83 -2.42 -7.98 15.30
C ASN A 83 -1.99 -7.34 13.97
N MET A 84 -0.80 -7.71 13.45
CA MET A 84 -0.35 -7.25 12.13
C MET A 84 -1.30 -7.71 11.02
N GLN A 85 -1.75 -8.96 11.04
CA GLN A 85 -2.70 -9.48 10.05
C GLN A 85 -4.05 -8.78 10.10
N GLN A 86 -4.56 -8.46 11.29
CA GLN A 86 -5.80 -7.68 11.44
C GLN A 86 -5.63 -6.25 10.90
N ALA A 87 -4.55 -5.57 11.25
CA ALA A 87 -4.28 -4.21 10.80
C ALA A 87 -4.10 -4.15 9.27
N ASN A 88 -3.29 -5.06 8.72
CA ASN A 88 -3.07 -5.17 7.27
C ASN A 88 -4.35 -5.56 6.53
N GLY A 89 -5.18 -6.45 7.10
CA GLY A 89 -6.47 -6.82 6.54
C GLY A 89 -7.43 -5.63 6.46
N LEU A 90 -7.48 -4.80 7.52
CA LEU A 90 -8.27 -3.58 7.53
C LEU A 90 -7.76 -2.56 6.51
N LEU A 91 -6.43 -2.37 6.43
CA LEU A 91 -5.80 -1.49 5.45
C LEU A 91 -6.14 -1.93 4.01
N LEU A 92 -5.99 -3.22 3.72
CA LEU A 92 -6.30 -3.79 2.40
C LEU A 92 -7.77 -3.55 2.04
N LEU A 93 -8.70 -3.84 2.96
CA LEU A 93 -10.13 -3.59 2.77
C LEU A 93 -10.39 -2.11 2.43
N LEU A 94 -9.83 -1.20 3.23
CA LEU A 94 -9.99 0.25 3.02
C LEU A 94 -9.41 0.68 1.67
N THR A 95 -8.21 0.25 1.32
CA THR A 95 -7.56 0.63 0.05
C THR A 95 -8.34 0.09 -1.15
N VAL A 96 -8.81 -1.15 -1.12
CA VAL A 96 -9.58 -1.74 -2.23
C VAL A 96 -10.95 -1.08 -2.36
N LEU A 97 -11.68 -0.88 -1.25
CA LEU A 97 -12.99 -0.24 -1.29
C LEU A 97 -12.89 1.22 -1.77
N CYS A 98 -11.96 1.97 -1.19
CA CYS A 98 -11.69 3.34 -1.57
C CYS A 98 -11.29 3.44 -3.04
N GLY A 99 -10.40 2.53 -3.50
CA GLY A 99 -10.03 2.40 -4.89
C GLY A 99 -11.23 2.13 -5.81
N ALA A 100 -12.14 1.23 -5.42
CA ALA A 100 -13.33 0.93 -6.21
C ALA A 100 -14.30 2.12 -6.33
N VAL A 101 -14.48 2.89 -5.25
CA VAL A 101 -15.31 4.10 -5.25
C VAL A 101 -14.71 5.17 -6.15
N PHE A 102 -13.41 5.46 -6.01
CA PHE A 102 -12.72 6.42 -6.85
C PHE A 102 -12.66 5.98 -8.32
N TYR A 103 -12.51 4.68 -8.59
CA TYR A 103 -12.55 4.14 -9.93
C TYR A 103 -13.91 4.34 -10.58
N THR A 104 -14.99 4.05 -9.85
CA THR A 104 -16.37 4.26 -10.31
C THR A 104 -16.64 5.76 -10.57
N PHE A 105 -16.17 6.62 -9.66
CA PHE A 105 -16.27 8.08 -9.84
C PHE A 105 -15.50 8.56 -11.08
N SER A 106 -14.27 8.08 -11.29
CA SER A 106 -13.47 8.40 -12.48
C SER A 106 -14.14 7.94 -13.77
N ALA A 107 -14.70 6.73 -13.79
CA ALA A 107 -15.46 6.22 -14.93
C ALA A 107 -16.70 7.09 -15.23
N GLY A 108 -17.43 7.50 -14.20
CA GLY A 108 -18.55 8.43 -14.32
C GLY A 108 -18.12 9.80 -14.85
N PHE A 109 -17.00 10.34 -14.36
CA PHE A 109 -16.44 11.61 -14.84
C PHE A 109 -16.11 11.55 -16.33
N ILE A 110 -15.51 10.45 -16.80
CA ILE A 110 -15.18 10.26 -18.23
C ILE A 110 -16.45 10.15 -19.07
N TYR A 111 -17.47 9.43 -18.61
CA TYR A 111 -18.76 9.34 -19.30
C TYR A 111 -19.41 10.72 -19.47
N LEU A 112 -19.49 11.50 -18.39
CA LEU A 112 -20.06 12.85 -18.42
C LEU A 112 -19.26 13.80 -19.31
N ARG A 113 -17.93 13.72 -19.26
CA ARG A 113 -17.05 14.53 -20.10
C ARG A 113 -17.23 14.21 -21.56
N LEU A 114 -17.24 12.92 -21.93
CA LEU A 114 -17.44 12.49 -23.30
C LEU A 114 -18.79 12.97 -23.86
N HIS A 115 -19.87 12.85 -23.08
CA HIS A 115 -21.19 13.30 -23.52
C HIS A 115 -21.31 14.83 -23.62
N SER A 116 -20.67 15.56 -22.70
CA SER A 116 -20.66 17.03 -22.69
C SER A 116 -19.83 17.61 -23.83
N ASP A 117 -18.69 16.99 -24.14
CA ASP A 117 -17.79 17.43 -25.20
C ASP A 117 -18.30 17.03 -26.60
N LEU A 118 -19.08 15.94 -26.73
CA LEU A 118 -19.56 15.41 -28.02
C LEU A 118 -20.27 16.44 -28.90
N LYS A 119 -21.20 17.23 -28.34
CA LYS A 119 -21.96 18.23 -29.12
C LYS A 119 -21.07 19.34 -29.66
N ARG A 120 -20.10 19.77 -28.86
CA ARG A 120 -19.14 20.82 -29.23
C ARG A 120 -18.15 20.30 -30.27
N ASP A 121 -17.63 19.10 -30.06
CA ASP A 121 -16.71 18.42 -30.98
C ASP A 121 -17.37 18.22 -32.34
N GLU A 122 -18.64 17.80 -32.40
CA GLU A 122 -19.38 17.64 -33.65
C GLU A 122 -19.49 18.95 -34.45
N GLN A 123 -19.81 20.06 -33.80
CA GLN A 123 -19.90 21.38 -34.46
C GLN A 123 -18.54 21.86 -34.97
N GLN A 124 -17.48 21.71 -34.17
CA GLN A 124 -16.12 22.07 -34.58
C GLN A 124 -15.67 21.21 -35.76
N TYR A 125 -15.88 19.90 -35.73
CA TYR A 125 -15.48 19.01 -36.81
C TYR A 125 -16.23 19.31 -38.10
N LYS A 126 -17.53 19.60 -38.05
CA LYS A 126 -18.30 20.07 -39.22
C LYS A 126 -17.72 21.36 -39.80
N MET A 127 -17.26 22.30 -38.98
CA MET A 127 -16.64 23.55 -39.43
C MET A 127 -15.26 23.31 -40.06
N LEU A 128 -14.41 22.47 -39.45
CA LEU A 128 -13.10 22.14 -40.02
C LEU A 128 -13.21 21.40 -41.37
N PHE A 129 -14.22 20.54 -41.54
CA PHE A 129 -14.50 19.92 -42.84
C PHE A 129 -14.86 20.94 -43.92
N LYS A 130 -15.61 21.99 -43.59
CA LYS A 130 -15.95 23.07 -44.54
C LYS A 130 -14.72 23.88 -44.99
N ILE A 131 -13.64 23.88 -44.20
CA ILE A 131 -12.38 24.60 -44.49
C ILE A 131 -11.37 23.69 -45.22
N GLY A 132 -11.73 22.43 -45.49
CA GLY A 132 -10.93 21.49 -46.29
C GLY A 132 -10.11 20.48 -45.49
N LEU A 133 -10.35 20.35 -44.18
CA LEU A 133 -9.68 19.33 -43.36
C LEU A 133 -10.07 17.93 -43.83
N THR A 134 -9.08 17.07 -44.07
CA THR A 134 -9.31 15.70 -44.49
C THR A 134 -9.55 14.77 -43.29
N LYS A 135 -10.33 13.68 -43.48
CA LYS A 135 -10.57 12.64 -42.47
C LYS A 135 -9.31 12.08 -41.77
N PRO A 136 -8.17 11.83 -42.46
CA PRO A 136 -6.94 11.36 -41.82
C PRO A 136 -6.25 12.43 -40.96
N GLU A 137 -6.30 13.71 -41.34
CA GLU A 137 -5.73 14.80 -40.53
C GLU A 137 -6.49 14.95 -39.21
N LEU A 138 -7.83 14.87 -39.28
CA LEU A 138 -8.69 14.88 -38.10
C LEU A 138 -8.35 13.74 -37.12
N HIS A 139 -8.18 12.52 -37.65
CA HIS A 139 -7.75 11.35 -36.87
C HIS A 139 -6.42 11.61 -36.12
N LYS A 140 -5.46 12.25 -36.78
CA LYS A 140 -4.14 12.54 -36.20
C LYS A 140 -4.23 13.54 -35.04
N ILE A 141 -5.04 14.58 -35.19
CA ILE A 141 -5.27 15.60 -34.16
C ILE A 141 -5.91 14.97 -32.92
N VAL A 142 -7.02 14.25 -33.12
CA VAL A 142 -7.75 13.56 -32.04
C VAL A 142 -6.86 12.55 -31.32
N ALA A 143 -6.10 11.74 -32.06
CA ALA A 143 -5.20 10.76 -31.45
C ALA A 143 -4.08 11.41 -30.61
N ARG A 144 -3.61 12.62 -30.99
CA ARG A 144 -2.62 13.38 -30.22
C ARG A 144 -3.23 13.97 -28.95
N GLN A 145 -4.42 14.55 -29.04
CA GLN A 145 -5.14 15.09 -27.89
C GLN A 145 -5.44 14.01 -26.85
N LEU A 146 -5.98 12.87 -27.29
CA LEU A 146 -6.22 11.72 -26.40
C LEU A 146 -4.93 11.20 -25.78
N ARG A 147 -3.81 11.19 -26.51
CA ARG A 147 -2.53 10.74 -25.94
C ARG A 147 -2.07 11.65 -24.81
N VAL A 148 -2.10 12.97 -25.00
CA VAL A 148 -1.70 13.91 -23.95
C VAL A 148 -2.62 13.80 -22.73
N MET A 149 -3.94 13.69 -22.96
CA MET A 149 -4.93 13.59 -21.88
C MET A 149 -4.76 12.36 -20.99
N PHE A 150 -4.26 11.24 -21.54
CA PHE A 150 -4.09 9.98 -20.80
C PHE A 150 -2.69 9.81 -20.21
N PHE A 151 -1.64 10.19 -20.94
CA PHE A 151 -0.26 9.95 -20.53
C PHE A 151 0.29 11.07 -19.65
N LEU A 152 -0.16 12.32 -19.80
CA LEU A 152 0.31 13.42 -18.93
C LEU A 152 -0.03 13.17 -17.45
N PRO A 153 -1.27 12.79 -17.07
CA PRO A 153 -1.57 12.45 -15.68
C PRO A 153 -0.79 11.23 -15.19
N LEU A 154 -0.56 10.24 -16.05
CA LEU A 154 0.26 9.06 -15.72
C LEU A 154 1.70 9.46 -15.37
N PHE A 155 2.34 10.32 -16.16
CA PHE A 155 3.69 10.79 -15.89
C PHE A 155 3.78 11.50 -14.54
N VAL A 156 2.83 12.39 -14.24
CA VAL A 156 2.77 13.09 -12.96
C VAL A 156 2.57 12.10 -11.80
N ALA A 157 1.69 11.11 -11.97
CA ALA A 157 1.45 10.09 -10.96
C ALA A 157 2.70 9.25 -10.68
N VAL A 158 3.40 8.78 -11.71
CA VAL A 158 4.64 8.00 -11.56
C VAL A 158 5.71 8.79 -10.83
N ILE A 159 5.91 10.07 -11.18
CA ILE A 159 6.88 10.94 -10.50
C ILE A 159 6.49 11.11 -9.02
N HIS A 160 5.23 11.40 -8.73
CA HIS A 160 4.74 11.56 -7.36
C HIS A 160 4.91 10.27 -6.54
N SER A 161 4.56 9.12 -7.11
CA SER A 161 4.75 7.81 -6.49
C SER A 161 6.21 7.49 -6.22
N LEU A 162 7.13 7.79 -7.15
CA LEU A 162 8.56 7.58 -6.96
C LEU A 162 9.10 8.38 -5.78
N VAL A 163 8.70 9.64 -5.63
CA VAL A 163 9.10 10.48 -4.48
C VAL A 163 8.57 9.89 -3.17
N ALA A 164 7.31 9.44 -3.14
CA ALA A 164 6.73 8.80 -1.97
C ALA A 164 7.45 7.48 -1.60
N PHE A 165 7.79 6.65 -2.60
CA PHE A 165 8.52 5.41 -2.36
C PHE A 165 9.97 5.62 -1.92
N LEU A 166 10.64 6.67 -2.42
CA LEU A 166 11.95 7.07 -1.92
C LEU A 166 11.90 7.43 -0.44
N ALA A 167 10.89 8.19 -0.02
CA ALA A 167 10.68 8.50 1.40
C ALA A 167 10.36 7.24 2.22
N LEU A 168 9.53 6.34 1.70
CA LEU A 168 9.16 5.09 2.36
C LEU A 168 10.36 4.12 2.51
N GLN A 169 11.22 4.02 1.49
CA GLN A 169 12.40 3.17 1.54
C GLN A 169 13.38 3.59 2.64
N ASN A 170 13.44 4.89 2.98
CA ASN A 170 14.27 5.37 4.10
C ASN A 170 13.69 5.02 5.48
N LEU A 171 12.42 4.61 5.56
CA LEU A 171 11.74 4.21 6.79
C LEU A 171 11.71 2.69 6.99
N LEU A 172 12.06 1.91 5.96
CA LEU A 172 12.00 0.45 5.97
C LEU A 172 13.40 -0.14 5.90
N ASP A 173 13.68 -1.14 6.73
CA ASP A 173 14.97 -1.83 6.77
C ASP A 173 15.17 -2.84 5.63
N PHE A 174 14.20 -2.99 4.74
CA PHE A 174 14.22 -3.92 3.62
C PHE A 174 14.00 -3.23 2.27
N ASN A 175 14.54 -3.83 1.21
CA ASN A 175 14.44 -3.29 -0.15
C ASN A 175 13.03 -3.52 -0.74
N ILE A 176 12.37 -2.44 -1.15
CA ILE A 176 11.02 -2.48 -1.77
C ILE A 176 11.00 -2.18 -3.27
N TRP A 177 12.14 -1.87 -3.89
CA TRP A 177 12.22 -1.40 -5.28
C TRP A 177 11.63 -2.39 -6.30
N GLN A 178 11.79 -3.69 -6.06
CA GLN A 178 11.23 -4.72 -6.94
C GLN A 178 9.70 -4.67 -6.93
N ASN A 179 9.09 -4.55 -5.74
CA ASN A 179 7.63 -4.44 -5.60
C ASN A 179 7.12 -3.14 -6.23
N VAL A 180 7.83 -2.02 -6.03
CA VAL A 180 7.52 -0.74 -6.69
C VAL A 180 7.52 -0.86 -8.21
N GLY A 181 8.54 -1.52 -8.78
CA GLY A 181 8.64 -1.74 -10.22
C GLY A 181 7.47 -2.57 -10.78
N ILE A 182 7.06 -3.63 -10.07
CA ILE A 182 5.91 -4.46 -10.45
C ILE A 182 4.62 -3.62 -10.46
N VAL A 183 4.38 -2.83 -9.41
CA VAL A 183 3.16 -2.00 -9.30
C VAL A 183 3.10 -0.96 -10.41
N ILE A 184 4.20 -0.23 -10.65
CA ILE A 184 4.28 0.76 -11.74
C ILE A 184 4.08 0.08 -13.09
N GLY A 185 4.69 -1.10 -13.30
CA GLY A 185 4.55 -1.88 -14.52
C GLY A 185 3.10 -2.27 -14.81
N ILE A 186 2.40 -2.83 -13.82
CA ILE A 186 0.97 -3.18 -13.94
C ILE A 186 0.14 -1.93 -14.26
N PHE A 187 0.41 -0.81 -13.59
CA PHE A 187 -0.34 0.43 -13.82
C PHE A 187 -0.15 0.97 -15.24
N ILE A 188 1.07 0.92 -15.78
CA ILE A 188 1.36 1.30 -17.17
C ILE A 188 0.63 0.38 -18.15
N ILE A 189 0.61 -0.93 -17.91
CA ILE A 189 -0.09 -1.91 -18.76
C ILE A 189 -1.59 -1.62 -18.79
N VAL A 190 -2.21 -1.47 -17.62
CA VAL A 190 -3.65 -1.17 -17.51
C VAL A 190 -3.97 0.15 -18.21
N GLN A 191 -3.16 1.19 -18.01
CA GLN A 191 -3.35 2.49 -18.65
C GLN A 191 -3.20 2.42 -20.18
N ALA A 192 -2.25 1.62 -20.68
CA ALA A 192 -2.08 1.41 -22.11
C ALA A 192 -3.32 0.72 -22.72
N VAL A 193 -3.81 -0.36 -22.10
CA VAL A 193 -5.04 -1.05 -22.53
C VAL A 193 -6.23 -0.08 -22.55
N TYR A 194 -6.39 0.72 -21.50
CA TYR A 194 -7.47 1.70 -21.41
C TYR A 194 -7.39 2.78 -22.49
N TYR A 195 -6.18 3.29 -22.77
CA TYR A 195 -5.95 4.23 -23.87
C TYR A 195 -6.38 3.64 -25.23
N PHE A 196 -5.99 2.40 -25.54
CA PHE A 196 -6.37 1.78 -26.81
C PHE A 196 -7.88 1.58 -26.92
N PHE A 197 -8.55 1.18 -25.83
CA PHE A 197 -10.00 1.02 -25.78
C PHE A 197 -10.72 2.34 -26.07
N VAL A 198 -10.38 3.41 -25.35
CA VAL A 198 -11.01 4.73 -25.53
C VAL A 198 -10.72 5.30 -26.90
N LYS A 199 -9.47 5.22 -27.37
CA LYS A 199 -9.10 5.64 -28.73
C LYS A 199 -9.95 4.91 -29.79
N HIS A 200 -10.10 3.59 -29.66
CA HIS A 200 -10.90 2.82 -30.62
C HIS A 200 -12.37 3.24 -30.60
N GLN A 201 -12.97 3.38 -29.41
CA GLN A 201 -14.36 3.85 -29.24
C GLN A 201 -14.58 5.23 -29.85
N TYR A 202 -13.72 6.21 -29.54
CA TYR A 202 -13.86 7.58 -30.03
C TYR A 202 -13.75 7.66 -31.56
N LEU A 203 -12.76 6.96 -32.14
CA LEU A 203 -12.60 6.92 -33.61
C LEU A 203 -13.76 6.20 -34.31
N LYS A 204 -14.35 5.19 -33.68
CA LYS A 204 -15.56 4.50 -34.18
C LYS A 204 -16.77 5.43 -34.18
N GLN A 205 -16.98 6.20 -33.11
CA GLN A 205 -18.06 7.18 -33.01
C GLN A 205 -17.89 8.31 -34.05
N LEU A 206 -16.67 8.84 -34.20
CA LEU A 206 -16.37 9.87 -35.19
C LEU A 206 -16.70 9.43 -36.63
N ARG A 207 -16.34 8.19 -37.01
CA ARG A 207 -16.70 7.65 -38.35
C ARG A 207 -18.20 7.55 -38.58
N ARG A 208 -18.99 7.31 -37.53
CA ARG A 208 -20.45 7.20 -37.62
C ARG A 208 -21.12 8.57 -37.82
N ILE A 209 -20.54 9.63 -37.26
CA ILE A 209 -21.01 11.01 -37.41
C ILE A 209 -20.64 11.61 -38.77
N MET A 210 -19.54 11.14 -39.37
CA MET A 210 -19.05 11.59 -40.70
C MET A 210 -19.56 10.75 -41.90
N LYS A 211 -20.59 9.93 -41.68
CA LYS A 211 -21.41 9.32 -42.73
C LYS A 211 -22.58 10.23 -43.02
#